data_AF-A0A661NYD4-F1
#
_entry.id   AF-A0A661NYD4-F1
#
_cell.length_a   1.000
_cell.length_b   1.000
_cell.length_c   1.000
_cell.angle_alpha   90.00
_cell.angle_beta   90.00
_cell.angle_gamma   90.00
#
_symmetry.space_group_name_H-M   'P 1'
#
loop_
_entity.id
_entity.type
_entity.pdbx_description
1 polymer ?
#
loop_
_entity_poly.entity_id
_entity_poly.type
_entity_poly.pdbx_seq_one_letter_code
_entity_poly.pdbx_strand_id
1 'polypeptide(L)' 'PACRDALAKNIPPPLSCYDMIKLTQEVVKIKNEFPDETRIFIYAQPDIPYEVLVKVMDFTRQVEGRNLFYDVVLVPEIS' A
#
# COMPACT_ATOMS: atom_id res chain seq x y z
N PRO A 1 -20.68 7.27 1.08
CA PRO A 1 -21.56 6.53 0.13
C PRO A 1 -20.76 5.56 -0.76
N ALA A 2 -19.94 6.07 -1.69
CA ALA A 2 -19.23 5.24 -2.68
C ALA A 2 -18.34 4.13 -2.08
N CYS A 3 -17.59 4.43 -1.01
CA CYS A 3 -16.70 3.44 -0.37
C CYS A 3 -17.48 2.28 0.26
N ARG A 4 -18.55 2.61 1.00
CA ARG A 4 -19.39 1.62 1.67
C ARG A 4 -20.16 0.77 0.66
N ASP A 5 -20.61 1.38 -0.43
CA ASP A 5 -21.35 0.68 -1.49
C ASP A 5 -20.46 -0.28 -2.28
N ALA A 6 -19.20 0.11 -2.55
CA ALA A 6 -18.23 -0.75 -3.22
C ALA A 6 -17.92 -2.00 -2.39
N LEU A 7 -17.66 -1.82 -1.08
CA LEU A 7 -17.45 -2.93 -0.14
C LEU A 7 -18.66 -3.85 -0.07
N ALA A 8 -19.88 -3.31 -0.02
CA ALA A 8 -21.10 -4.12 0.01
C ALA A 8 -21.32 -4.95 -1.26
N LYS A 9 -20.74 -4.53 -2.40
CA LYS A 9 -20.87 -5.18 -3.71
C LYS A 9 -19.67 -6.05 -4.08
N ASN A 10 -18.69 -6.20 -3.19
CA ASN A 10 -17.42 -6.89 -3.46
C ASN A 10 -16.75 -6.41 -4.76
N ILE A 11 -16.78 -5.10 -4.98
CA ILE A 11 -16.02 -4.48 -6.07
C ILE A 11 -14.93 -3.60 -5.46
N PRO A 12 -13.80 -3.42 -6.15
CA PRO A 12 -12.74 -2.57 -5.64
C PRO A 12 -13.24 -1.14 -5.40
N PRO A 13 -13.03 -0.58 -4.20
CA PRO A 13 -13.45 0.79 -3.93
C PRO A 13 -12.59 1.79 -4.70
N PRO A 14 -13.11 3.00 -4.97
CA PRO A 14 -12.32 4.09 -5.54
C PRO A 14 -11.09 4.42 -4.70
N LEU A 15 -10.05 4.99 -5.33
CA LEU A 15 -8.80 5.36 -4.65
C LEU A 15 -9.02 6.25 -3.41
N SER A 16 -10.00 7.15 -3.46
CA SER A 16 -10.35 8.06 -2.35
C SER A 16 -10.86 7.37 -1.10
N CYS A 17 -11.15 6.07 -1.17
CA CYS A 17 -11.60 5.27 -0.05
C CYS A 17 -10.44 4.66 0.76
N TYR A 18 -9.22 4.70 0.25
CA TYR A 18 -8.04 4.18 0.93
C TYR A 18 -7.35 5.27 1.74
N ASP A 19 -7.01 4.96 2.98
CA ASP A 19 -6.28 5.86 3.87
C ASP A 19 -4.77 5.69 3.70
N MET A 20 -4.22 6.35 2.68
CA MET A 20 -2.79 6.30 2.38
C MET A 20 -1.95 6.98 3.46
N ILE A 21 -2.52 7.94 4.20
CA ILE A 21 -1.83 8.63 5.30
C ILE A 21 -1.59 7.63 6.42
N LYS A 22 -2.63 6.92 6.85
CA LYS A 22 -2.52 5.89 7.88
C LYS A 22 -1.60 4.75 7.44
N LEU A 23 -1.68 4.31 6.19
CA LEU A 23 -0.73 3.33 5.64
C LEU A 23 0.72 3.78 5.86
N THR A 24 1.04 5.00 5.46
CA THR A 24 2.40 5.56 5.60
C THR A 24 2.84 5.61 7.06
N GLN A 25 1.94 6.01 7.97
CA GLN A 25 2.22 6.04 9.41
C GLN A 25 2.60 4.66 9.96
N GLU A 26 1.88 3.61 9.56
CA GLU A 26 2.22 2.24 9.97
C GLU A 26 3.55 1.77 9.37
N VAL A 27 3.79 2.05 8.09
CA VAL A 27 5.07 1.72 7.42
C VAL A 27 6.25 2.42 8.11
N VAL A 28 6.09 3.67 8.55
CA VAL A 28 7.12 4.41 9.31
C VAL A 28 7.43 3.72 10.63
N LYS A 29 6.43 3.20 11.35
CA LYS A 29 6.66 2.47 12.61
C LYS A 29 7.51 1.22 12.36
N ILE A 30 7.16 0.44 11.34
CA ILE A 30 7.92 -0.77 10.95
C ILE A 30 9.36 -0.38 10.58
N LYS A 31 9.55 0.68 9.78
CA LYS A 31 10.89 1.16 9.41
C LYS A 31 11.71 1.63 10.61
N ASN A 32 11.08 2.19 11.64
CA ASN A 32 11.78 2.58 12.87
C ASN A 32 12.25 1.35 13.68
N GLU A 33 11.49 0.25 13.61
CA GLU A 33 11.83 -1.01 14.27
C GLU A 33 12.91 -1.80 13.50
N PHE A 34 12.91 -1.68 12.16
CA PHE A 34 13.86 -2.32 11.26
C PHE A 34 14.58 -1.27 10.38
N PRO A 35 15.48 -0.44 10.95
CA PRO A 35 16.08 0.70 10.26
C PRO A 35 16.92 0.31 9.04
N ASP A 36 17.53 -0.87 9.05
CA ASP A 36 18.40 -1.35 7.98
C ASP A 36 17.63 -2.08 6.86
N GLU A 37 16.37 -2.44 7.08
CA GLU A 37 15.57 -3.17 6.08
C GLU A 37 15.16 -2.25 4.93
N THR A 38 15.43 -2.64 3.70
CA THR A 38 15.20 -1.82 2.50
C THR A 38 14.04 -2.35 1.66
N ARG A 39 13.64 -3.60 1.89
CA ARG A 39 12.70 -4.35 1.07
C ARG A 39 11.33 -4.45 1.70
N ILE A 40 10.32 -4.35 0.85
CA ILE A 40 8.93 -4.65 1.22
C ILE A 40 8.29 -5.51 0.13
N PHE A 41 7.52 -6.50 0.56
CA PHE A 41 6.70 -7.33 -0.31
C PHE A 41 5.25 -6.87 -0.22
N ILE A 42 4.67 -6.52 -1.37
CA ILE A 42 3.25 -6.16 -1.47
C ILE A 42 2.55 -7.33 -2.12
N TYR A 43 1.65 -7.95 -1.37
CA TYR A 43 0.75 -8.98 -1.88
C TYR A 43 -0.57 -8.32 -2.27
N ALA A 44 -0.91 -8.39 -3.55
CA ALA A 44 -2.11 -7.81 -4.09
C ALA A 44 -3.02 -8.88 -4.68
N GLN A 45 -4.32 -8.74 -4.44
CA GLN A 45 -5.33 -9.52 -5.16
C GLN A 45 -5.43 -9.05 -6.61
N PRO A 46 -5.76 -9.93 -7.57
CA PRO A 46 -5.76 -9.62 -9.00
C PRO A 46 -6.84 -8.62 -9.41
N ASP A 47 -7.88 -8.44 -8.59
CA ASP A 47 -8.96 -7.49 -8.80
C ASP A 47 -8.62 -6.07 -8.35
N ILE A 48 -7.48 -5.86 -7.68
CA ILE A 48 -7.08 -4.54 -7.21
C ILE A 48 -6.70 -3.63 -8.40
N PRO A 49 -7.30 -2.43 -8.52
CA PRO A 49 -6.98 -1.50 -9.58
C PRO A 49 -5.51 -1.10 -9.56
N TYR A 50 -4.89 -1.08 -10.74
CA TYR A 50 -3.48 -0.74 -10.90
C TYR A 50 -3.09 0.60 -10.24
N GLU A 51 -3.95 1.63 -10.34
CA GLU A 51 -3.69 2.94 -9.72
C GLU A 51 -3.54 2.85 -8.19
N VAL A 52 -4.33 1.98 -7.54
CA VAL A 52 -4.23 1.73 -6.10
C VAL A 52 -2.89 1.10 -5.78
N LEU A 53 -2.44 0.13 -6.58
CA LEU A 53 -1.14 -0.53 -6.40
C LEU A 53 0.02 0.47 -6.52
N VAL A 54 0.03 1.29 -7.58
CA VAL A 54 1.06 2.31 -7.77
C VAL A 54 1.11 3.25 -6.57
N LYS A 55 -0.05 3.70 -6.07
CA LYS A 55 -0.11 4.56 -4.89
C LYS A 55 0.47 3.87 -3.66
N VAL A 56 0.08 2.64 -3.36
CA VAL A 56 0.65 1.88 -2.23
C VAL A 56 2.18 1.74 -2.37
N MET A 57 2.66 1.42 -3.57
CA MET A 57 4.11 1.33 -3.84
C MET A 57 4.83 2.66 -3.62
N ASP A 58 4.22 3.80 -3.98
CA ASP A 58 4.83 5.12 -3.76
C ASP A 58 4.85 5.51 -2.28
N PHE A 59 3.75 5.29 -1.56
CA PHE A 59 3.64 5.61 -0.14
C PHE A 59 4.50 4.71 0.76
N THR A 60 4.98 3.57 0.26
CA THR A 60 5.90 2.67 0.97
C THR A 60 7.38 3.00 0.74
N ARG A 61 7.71 3.80 -0.29
CA ARG A 61 9.10 4.15 -0.64
C ARG A 61 9.66 5.28 0.19
N GLN A 62 8.88 6.34 0.40
CA GLN A 62 9.37 7.54 1.07
C GLN A 62 8.25 8.34 1.73
N VAL A 63 8.59 9.08 2.78
CA VAL A 63 7.73 10.08 3.40
C VAL A 63 8.55 11.33 3.71
N GLU A 64 8.10 12.50 3.28
CA GLU A 64 8.76 13.79 3.58
C GLU A 64 10.28 13.81 3.29
N GLY A 65 10.72 13.11 2.23
CA GLY A 65 12.15 13.01 1.86
C GLY A 65 12.96 11.96 2.64
N ARG A 66 12.36 11.26 3.60
CA ARG A 66 12.93 10.09 4.26
C ARG A 66 12.64 8.83 3.45
N ASN A 67 13.68 8.09 3.10
CA ASN A 67 13.56 6.76 2.53
C ASN A 67 13.00 5.76 3.55
N LEU A 68 11.97 5.02 3.13
CA LEU A 68 11.37 3.91 3.86
C LEU A 68 11.88 2.60 3.22
N PHE A 69 11.08 1.96 2.37
CA PHE A 69 11.43 0.70 1.69
C PHE A 69 11.49 0.94 0.18
N TYR A 70 12.69 1.18 -0.35
CA TYR A 70 12.87 1.48 -1.77
C TYR A 70 12.91 0.22 -2.65
N ASP A 71 13.23 -0.94 -2.08
CA ASP A 71 13.19 -2.23 -2.78
C ASP A 71 11.77 -2.82 -2.70
N VAL A 72 10.84 -2.23 -3.44
CA VAL A 72 9.43 -2.66 -3.45
C VAL A 72 9.23 -3.81 -4.42
N VAL A 73 8.79 -4.96 -3.92
CA VAL A 73 8.46 -6.15 -4.71
C VAL A 73 6.95 -6.35 -4.70
N LEU A 74 6.32 -6.26 -5.87
CA LEU A 74 4.93 -6.68 -6.04
C LEU A 74 4.92 -8.19 -6.26
N VAL A 75 4.27 -8.92 -5.37
CA VAL A 75 4.11 -10.36 -5.46
C VAL A 75 2.70 -10.65 -5.98
N PRO A 76 2.54 -11.13 -7.22
CA PRO A 76 1.28 -11.73 -7.64
C PRO A 76 1.03 -12.98 -6.79
N GLU A 77 -0.24 -13.25 -6.48
CA GLU A 77 -0.72 -14.28 -5.55
C GLU A 77 0.23 -15.47 -5.25
N ILE A 78 0.37 -15.78 -3.96
CA ILE A 78 0.85 -17.09 -3.52
C ILE A 78 -0.27 -18.09 -3.84
N SER A 79 0.01 -19.01 -4.76
CA SER A 79 -0.88 -20.11 -5.15
C SER A 79 -1.17 -21.05 -3.99
#